data_AF-A0A2V7YWF6-F1
#
_entry.id   AF-A0A2V7YWF6-F1
#
_cell.length_a   1.000
_cell.length_b   1.000
_cell.length_c   1.000
_cell.angle_alpha   90.00
_cell.angle_beta   90.00
_cell.angle_gamma   90.00
#
_symmetry.space_group_name_H-M   'P 1'
#
loop_
_entity.id
_entity.type
_entity.pdbx_description
1 polymer ?
#
loop_
_entity_poly.entity_id
_entity_poly.type
_entity_poly.pdbx_seq_one_letter_code
_entity_poly.pdbx_strand_id
1 'polypeptide(L)'
;MSFSMKEIRRTLSQLTGASSDFDPLLNLIGNAHFVLIGEASHGTHEFYATRAEVTRRLITEKGFNAVAVEADWPDAYRINRFVRGISDDAESIDALGDFKRFPTWMWRNADVLGFVGWLREYNDRISGDDQKVGFYGLDLYSLYTSIEKVIGYLDKVDPEAAKRARYRYACFEHYGEDTQAYGYSATFGLTETCEKEVISQLIDFRRKAAEYASRDGHIPPGEAFFAEQNARLIANAERYYRSMFSGRVSSWNLRDQHMTETLFTLADHLRRRARRDAKVVVWEHNSHLGDARA
;
A
#
# COMPACT_ATOMS: atom_id res chain seq x y z
N MET A 1 7.62 20.10 -30.23
CA MET A 1 8.66 19.23 -30.80
C MET A 1 7.98 18.29 -31.80
N SER A 2 8.33 18.36 -33.08
CA SER A 2 7.81 17.41 -34.09
C SER A 2 8.75 16.20 -34.08
N PHE A 3 8.39 15.14 -33.35
CA PHE A 3 9.07 13.86 -33.50
C PHE A 3 8.71 13.29 -34.87
N SER A 4 9.71 12.88 -35.64
CA SER A 4 9.47 12.20 -36.91
C SER A 4 8.74 10.89 -36.64
N MET A 5 7.62 10.63 -37.32
CA MET A 5 6.92 9.33 -37.27
C MET A 5 7.84 8.14 -37.53
N LYS A 6 8.97 8.38 -38.22
CA LYS A 6 10.02 7.39 -38.51
C LYS A 6 10.85 7.03 -37.27
N GLU A 7 11.06 7.96 -36.35
CA GLU A 7 11.75 7.72 -35.08
C GLU A 7 10.86 6.98 -34.09
N ILE A 8 9.59 7.38 -33.98
CA ILE A 8 8.60 6.68 -33.14
C ILE A 8 8.49 5.20 -33.60
N ARG A 9 8.37 4.96 -34.91
CA ARG A 9 8.31 3.57 -35.44
C ARG A 9 9.57 2.74 -35.16
N ARG A 10 10.74 3.36 -34.95
CA ARG A 10 11.98 2.63 -34.61
C ARG A 10 12.04 2.20 -33.15
N THR A 11 11.29 2.87 -32.27
CA THR A 11 11.27 2.58 -30.84
C THR A 11 10.02 1.81 -30.40
N LEU A 12 8.96 1.79 -31.23
CA LEU A 12 7.79 0.97 -30.99
C LEU A 12 8.10 -0.52 -31.12
N SER A 13 7.79 -1.27 -30.08
CA SER A 13 7.70 -2.72 -30.13
C SER A 13 6.23 -3.11 -30.22
N GLN A 14 5.87 -3.86 -31.27
CA GLN A 14 4.51 -4.34 -31.43
C GLN A 14 4.25 -5.49 -30.45
N LEU A 15 3.16 -5.40 -29.70
CA LEU A 15 2.64 -6.51 -28.90
C LEU A 15 1.80 -7.41 -29.83
N THR A 16 2.16 -8.69 -29.89
CA THR A 16 1.53 -9.70 -30.74
C THR A 16 0.69 -10.71 -29.94
N GLY A 17 0.73 -10.62 -28.60
CA GLY A 17 0.19 -11.61 -27.67
C GLY A 17 1.17 -12.76 -27.37
N ALA A 18 2.44 -12.64 -27.78
CA ALA A 18 3.45 -13.64 -27.50
C ALA A 18 4.03 -13.45 -26.10
N SER A 19 4.39 -14.54 -25.42
CA SER A 19 5.00 -14.46 -24.07
C SER A 19 6.30 -13.65 -24.03
N SER A 20 6.99 -13.54 -25.17
CA SER A 20 8.23 -12.78 -25.35
C SER A 20 8.02 -11.28 -25.62
N ASP A 21 6.78 -10.81 -25.78
CA ASP A 21 6.51 -9.41 -26.17
C ASP A 21 7.11 -8.39 -25.20
N PHE A 22 7.17 -8.73 -23.91
CA PHE A 22 7.77 -7.89 -22.86
C PHE A 22 9.27 -8.14 -22.63
N ASP A 23 9.94 -9.02 -23.40
CA ASP A 23 11.39 -9.29 -23.24
C ASP A 23 12.24 -8.02 -23.36
N PRO A 24 12.02 -7.13 -24.36
CA PRO A 24 12.78 -5.90 -24.47
C PRO A 24 12.60 -5.00 -23.24
N LEU A 25 11.39 -4.95 -22.68
CA LEU A 25 11.09 -4.17 -21.47
C LEU A 25 11.79 -4.76 -20.25
N LEU A 26 11.73 -6.07 -20.04
CA LEU A 26 12.42 -6.72 -18.91
C LEU A 26 13.93 -6.61 -19.00
N ASN A 27 14.49 -6.59 -20.21
CA ASN A 27 15.91 -6.32 -20.42
C ASN A 27 16.26 -4.88 -20.07
N LEU A 28 15.44 -3.91 -20.45
CA LEU A 28 15.62 -2.50 -20.10
C LEU A 28 15.54 -2.26 -18.59
N ILE A 29 14.62 -2.91 -17.90
CA ILE A 29 14.48 -2.84 -16.43
C ILE A 29 15.75 -3.34 -15.71
N GLY A 30 16.46 -4.31 -16.30
CA GLY A 30 17.74 -4.81 -15.78
C GLY A 30 17.64 -5.28 -14.32
N ASN A 31 18.46 -4.68 -13.46
CA ASN A 31 18.57 -5.00 -12.03
C ASN A 31 17.86 -3.99 -11.11
N ALA A 32 16.91 -3.20 -11.64
CA ALA A 32 16.19 -2.21 -10.83
C ALA A 32 15.51 -2.85 -9.61
N HIS A 33 15.54 -2.14 -8.48
CA HIS A 33 14.87 -2.54 -7.24
C HIS A 33 13.43 -2.03 -7.16
N PHE A 34 13.11 -0.96 -7.90
CA PHE A 34 11.77 -0.41 -7.96
C PHE A 34 11.37 -0.30 -9.43
N VAL A 35 10.19 -0.82 -9.78
CA VAL A 35 9.58 -0.65 -11.10
C VAL A 35 8.21 -0.04 -10.89
N LEU A 36 8.07 1.21 -11.33
CA LEU A 36 6.86 2.02 -11.18
C LEU A 36 6.05 1.89 -12.47
N ILE A 37 4.90 1.23 -12.41
CA ILE A 37 4.03 0.98 -13.56
C ILE A 37 2.74 1.81 -13.41
N GLY A 38 2.68 2.88 -14.19
CA GLY A 38 1.57 3.81 -14.18
C GLY A 38 0.38 3.36 -15.02
N GLU A 39 -0.76 4.03 -14.80
CA GLU A 39 -1.93 3.98 -15.68
C GLU A 39 -2.44 5.39 -16.01
N ALA A 40 -3.02 5.55 -17.20
CA ALA A 40 -3.54 6.84 -17.65
C ALA A 40 -4.98 7.11 -17.17
N SER A 41 -5.70 6.08 -16.76
CA SER A 41 -7.02 6.15 -16.14
C SER A 41 -7.25 4.91 -15.30
N HIS A 42 -7.95 5.06 -14.17
CA HIS A 42 -8.42 3.90 -13.43
C HIS A 42 -9.61 3.23 -14.14
N GLY A 43 -9.78 1.93 -13.93
CA GLY A 43 -10.90 1.14 -14.46
C GLY A 43 -10.75 0.64 -15.91
N THR A 44 -9.63 0.90 -16.58
CA THR A 44 -9.38 0.41 -17.95
C THR A 44 -8.75 -0.99 -17.93
N HIS A 45 -9.48 -1.99 -18.42
CA HIS A 45 -9.06 -3.40 -18.45
C HIS A 45 -7.62 -3.59 -18.94
N GLU A 46 -7.27 -3.00 -20.08
CA GLU A 46 -5.96 -3.16 -20.73
C GLU A 46 -4.80 -2.69 -19.82
N PHE A 47 -5.02 -1.66 -19.00
CA PHE A 47 -4.01 -1.18 -18.06
C PHE A 47 -3.80 -2.16 -16.91
N TYR A 48 -4.86 -2.75 -16.35
CA TYR A 48 -4.72 -3.77 -15.30
C TYR A 48 -4.15 -5.07 -15.86
N ALA A 49 -4.65 -5.55 -17.00
CA ALA A 49 -4.18 -6.77 -17.63
C ALA A 49 -2.68 -6.69 -17.96
N THR A 50 -2.24 -5.58 -18.55
CA THR A 50 -0.82 -5.34 -18.88
C THR A 50 0.04 -5.22 -17.63
N ARG A 51 -0.40 -4.45 -16.62
CA ARG A 51 0.32 -4.35 -15.33
C ARG A 51 0.47 -5.71 -14.68
N ALA A 52 -0.59 -6.51 -14.65
CA ALA A 52 -0.58 -7.85 -14.08
C ALA A 52 0.40 -8.76 -14.85
N GLU A 53 0.38 -8.74 -16.18
CA GLU A 53 1.29 -9.56 -16.99
C GLU A 53 2.77 -9.19 -16.79
N VAL A 54 3.12 -7.91 -16.89
CA VAL A 54 4.49 -7.44 -16.63
C VAL A 54 4.92 -7.80 -15.21
N THR A 55 4.04 -7.63 -14.23
CA THR A 55 4.32 -7.93 -12.82
C THR A 55 4.55 -9.42 -12.58
N ARG A 56 3.76 -10.30 -13.22
CA ARG A 56 3.98 -11.75 -13.17
C ARG A 56 5.40 -12.08 -13.61
N ARG A 57 5.83 -11.53 -14.75
CA ARG A 57 7.18 -11.75 -15.27
C ARG A 57 8.28 -11.16 -14.38
N LEU A 58 8.06 -9.97 -13.82
CA LEU A 58 9.00 -9.37 -12.86
C LEU A 58 9.19 -10.26 -11.62
N ILE A 59 8.11 -10.86 -11.12
CA ILE A 59 8.15 -11.79 -9.99
C ILE A 59 8.91 -13.06 -10.39
N THR A 60 8.53 -13.71 -11.48
CA THR A 60 9.07 -15.04 -11.87
C THR A 60 10.49 -14.99 -12.42
N GLU A 61 10.85 -13.93 -13.15
CA GLU A 61 12.11 -13.86 -13.91
C GLU A 61 13.12 -12.89 -13.30
N LYS A 62 12.67 -11.89 -12.56
CA LYS A 62 13.53 -10.82 -12.01
C LYS A 62 13.56 -10.78 -10.48
N GLY A 63 12.88 -11.71 -9.82
CA GLY A 63 12.92 -11.90 -8.37
C GLY A 63 12.23 -10.81 -7.56
N PHE A 64 11.27 -10.07 -8.16
CA PHE A 64 10.45 -9.11 -7.44
C PHE A 64 9.65 -9.81 -6.34
N ASN A 65 9.64 -9.21 -5.15
CA ASN A 65 9.14 -9.82 -3.91
C ASN A 65 8.05 -9.01 -3.21
N ALA A 66 7.61 -7.91 -3.81
CA ALA A 66 6.43 -7.19 -3.38
C ALA A 66 5.75 -6.48 -4.56
N VAL A 67 4.42 -6.37 -4.45
CA VAL A 67 3.60 -5.47 -5.25
C VAL A 67 3.01 -4.45 -4.29
N ALA A 68 3.28 -3.17 -4.53
CA ALA A 68 2.74 -2.06 -3.76
C ALA A 68 1.78 -1.27 -4.66
N VAL A 69 0.59 -0.95 -4.17
CA VAL A 69 -0.49 -0.36 -4.96
C VAL A 69 -1.01 0.93 -4.34
N GLU A 70 -1.51 1.85 -5.17
CA GLU A 70 -2.25 3.06 -4.77
C GLU A 70 -3.61 2.70 -4.14
N ALA A 71 -3.56 2.04 -2.99
CA ALA A 71 -4.73 1.58 -2.27
C ALA A 71 -4.50 1.64 -0.75
N ASP A 72 -5.60 1.55 -0.01
CA ASP A 72 -5.60 1.58 1.44
C ASP A 72 -4.72 0.47 2.03
N TRP A 73 -3.86 0.85 2.98
CA TRP A 73 -2.96 -0.05 3.70
C TRP A 73 -3.66 -1.26 4.35
N PRO A 74 -4.73 -1.09 5.17
CA PRO A 74 -5.41 -2.22 5.81
C PRO A 74 -6.16 -3.12 4.82
N ASP A 75 -6.74 -2.57 3.76
CA ASP A 75 -7.48 -3.34 2.74
C ASP A 75 -6.52 -4.24 1.96
N ALA A 76 -5.40 -3.67 1.49
CA ALA A 76 -4.35 -4.43 0.82
C ALA A 76 -3.69 -5.44 1.77
N TYR A 77 -3.67 -5.19 3.09
CA TYR A 77 -3.17 -6.15 4.06
C TYR A 77 -4.04 -7.42 4.12
N ARG A 78 -5.36 -7.34 3.94
CA ARG A 78 -6.21 -8.53 3.84
C ARG A 78 -5.82 -9.40 2.64
N ILE A 79 -5.55 -8.78 1.48
CA ILE A 79 -4.99 -9.49 0.32
C ILE A 79 -3.63 -10.08 0.64
N ASN A 80 -2.73 -9.31 1.27
CA ASN A 80 -1.41 -9.80 1.66
C ASN A 80 -1.52 -11.08 2.48
N ARG A 81 -2.44 -11.10 3.45
CA ARG A 81 -2.71 -12.27 4.27
C ARG A 81 -3.20 -13.45 3.44
N PHE A 82 -4.14 -13.20 2.53
CA PHE A 82 -4.67 -14.21 1.62
C PHE A 82 -3.55 -14.81 0.75
N VAL A 83 -2.82 -13.98 0.00
CA VAL A 83 -1.78 -14.48 -0.93
C VAL A 83 -0.63 -15.19 -0.21
N ARG A 84 -0.40 -14.92 1.07
CA ARG A 84 0.60 -15.61 1.89
C ARG A 84 0.09 -16.88 2.59
N GLY A 85 -1.22 -17.10 2.61
CA GLY A 85 -1.85 -18.29 3.22
C GLY A 85 -2.04 -18.21 4.71
N ILE A 86 -2.23 -16.98 5.21
CA ILE A 86 -2.47 -16.69 6.63
C ILE A 86 -3.86 -16.07 6.86
N SER A 87 -4.66 -15.90 5.81
CA SER A 87 -6.06 -15.47 5.92
C SER A 87 -6.99 -16.68 6.07
N ASP A 88 -8.16 -16.45 6.66
CA ASP A 88 -9.28 -17.39 6.68
C ASP A 88 -10.17 -17.26 5.42
N ASP A 89 -9.86 -16.30 4.54
CA ASP A 89 -10.55 -16.11 3.25
C ASP A 89 -10.36 -17.34 2.35
N ALA A 90 -11.46 -17.90 1.84
CA ALA A 90 -11.44 -19.09 1.00
C ALA A 90 -11.03 -18.78 -0.44
N GLU A 91 -11.56 -17.70 -1.01
CA GLU A 91 -11.31 -17.30 -2.39
C GLU A 91 -10.75 -15.87 -2.48
N SER A 92 -10.13 -15.54 -3.63
CA SER A 92 -9.57 -14.21 -3.87
C SER A 92 -10.62 -13.11 -3.85
N ILE A 93 -11.89 -13.42 -4.17
CA ILE A 93 -13.00 -12.46 -4.11
C ILE A 93 -13.33 -12.03 -2.67
N ASP A 94 -13.15 -12.92 -1.70
CA ASP A 94 -13.37 -12.64 -0.28
C ASP A 94 -12.29 -11.71 0.25
N ALA A 95 -11.03 -11.98 -0.11
CA ALA A 95 -9.88 -11.16 0.26
C ALA A 95 -9.97 -9.72 -0.28
N LEU A 96 -10.65 -9.54 -1.41
CA LEU A 96 -10.95 -8.24 -2.02
C LEU A 96 -12.12 -7.51 -1.35
N GLY A 97 -12.82 -8.14 -0.41
CA GLY A 97 -14.06 -7.64 0.18
C GLY A 97 -13.94 -6.32 0.94
N ASP A 98 -12.75 -5.96 1.42
CA ASP A 98 -12.51 -4.73 2.20
C ASP A 98 -12.40 -3.47 1.34
N PHE A 99 -12.09 -3.59 0.04
CA PHE A 99 -12.07 -2.47 -0.90
C PHE A 99 -13.48 -1.95 -1.20
N LYS A 100 -14.02 -1.16 -0.27
CA LYS A 100 -15.38 -0.60 -0.33
C LYS A 100 -15.40 0.91 -0.56
N ARG A 101 -14.29 1.60 -0.25
CA ARG A 101 -14.17 3.07 -0.34
C ARG A 101 -14.32 3.57 -1.78
N PHE A 102 -13.68 2.86 -2.71
CA PHE A 102 -13.69 3.21 -4.13
C PHE A 102 -14.63 2.30 -4.91
N PRO A 103 -15.08 2.73 -6.09
CA PRO A 103 -15.88 1.87 -6.96
C PRO A 103 -15.21 0.53 -7.23
N THR A 104 -16.02 -0.52 -7.35
CA THR A 104 -15.54 -1.90 -7.51
C THR A 104 -14.59 -2.06 -8.69
N TRP A 105 -14.76 -1.30 -9.77
CA TRP A 105 -13.91 -1.36 -10.95
C TRP A 105 -12.44 -0.95 -10.70
N MET A 106 -12.13 -0.26 -9.59
CA MET A 106 -10.77 0.22 -9.32
C MET A 106 -9.85 -0.89 -8.80
N TRP A 107 -10.24 -1.57 -7.72
CA TRP A 107 -9.40 -2.63 -7.13
C TRP A 107 -10.11 -3.99 -7.05
N ARG A 108 -11.44 -4.06 -7.21
CA ARG A 108 -12.24 -5.29 -7.18
C ARG A 108 -12.72 -5.70 -8.57
N ASN A 109 -11.90 -5.47 -9.58
CA ASN A 109 -12.16 -5.88 -10.96
C ASN A 109 -11.61 -7.29 -11.25
N ALA A 110 -11.98 -7.85 -12.42
CA ALA A 110 -11.60 -9.20 -12.82
C ALA A 110 -10.08 -9.38 -12.99
N ASP A 111 -9.36 -8.35 -13.42
CA ASP A 111 -7.91 -8.40 -13.64
C ASP A 111 -7.15 -8.49 -12.32
N VAL A 112 -7.52 -7.67 -11.33
CA VAL A 112 -6.94 -7.73 -9.97
C VAL A 112 -7.32 -9.03 -9.29
N LEU A 113 -8.57 -9.49 -9.43
CA LEU A 113 -9.02 -10.79 -8.92
C LEU A 113 -8.16 -11.93 -9.48
N GLY A 114 -7.95 -11.96 -10.79
CA GLY A 114 -7.12 -12.94 -11.47
C GLY A 114 -5.65 -12.86 -11.05
N PHE A 115 -5.12 -11.65 -10.89
CA PHE A 115 -3.75 -11.45 -10.43
C PHE A 115 -3.55 -11.92 -8.98
N VAL A 116 -4.47 -11.60 -8.07
CA VAL A 116 -4.42 -12.04 -6.66
C VAL A 116 -4.54 -13.56 -6.55
N GLY A 117 -5.42 -14.19 -7.34
CA GLY A 117 -5.52 -15.64 -7.43
C GLY A 117 -4.21 -16.29 -7.91
N TRP A 118 -3.63 -15.77 -9.00
CA TRP A 118 -2.33 -16.23 -9.49
C TRP A 118 -1.21 -16.04 -8.45
N LEU A 119 -1.20 -14.91 -7.74
CA LEU A 119 -0.17 -14.61 -6.73
C LEU A 119 -0.26 -15.57 -5.53
N ARG A 120 -1.49 -15.92 -5.12
CA ARG A 120 -1.75 -16.95 -4.13
C ARG A 120 -1.16 -18.30 -4.55
N GLU A 121 -1.50 -18.77 -5.75
CA GLU A 121 -1.01 -20.05 -6.29
C GLU A 121 0.52 -20.06 -6.44
N TYR A 122 1.11 -18.94 -6.85
CA TYR A 122 2.57 -18.79 -6.94
C TYR A 122 3.22 -18.94 -5.56
N ASN A 123 2.69 -18.24 -4.55
CA ASN A 123 3.20 -18.27 -3.19
C ASN A 123 3.00 -19.61 -2.48
N ASP A 124 1.98 -20.40 -2.84
CA ASP A 124 1.75 -21.73 -2.26
C ASP A 124 2.82 -22.76 -2.65
N ARG A 125 3.56 -22.49 -3.73
CA ARG A 125 4.71 -23.30 -4.15
C ARG A 125 5.99 -22.94 -3.40
N ILE A 126 5.98 -21.89 -2.57
CA ILE A 126 7.12 -21.38 -1.83
C ILE A 126 7.00 -21.82 -0.36
N SER A 127 7.96 -22.62 0.11
CA SER A 127 7.94 -23.16 1.48
C SER A 127 8.32 -22.13 2.54
N GLY A 128 9.21 -21.18 2.23
CA GLY A 128 9.64 -20.13 3.16
C GLY A 128 8.70 -18.93 3.14
N ASP A 129 8.06 -18.62 4.28
CA ASP A 129 7.16 -17.45 4.38
C ASP A 129 7.90 -16.12 4.10
N ASP A 130 9.17 -16.03 4.49
CA ASP A 130 10.05 -14.89 4.18
C ASP A 130 10.38 -14.73 2.69
N GLN A 131 10.17 -15.78 1.89
CA GLN A 131 10.40 -15.77 0.44
C GLN A 131 9.15 -15.44 -0.37
N LYS A 132 7.95 -15.59 0.20
CA LYS A 132 6.67 -15.29 -0.45
C LYS A 132 6.57 -13.83 -0.85
N VAL A 133 5.95 -13.58 -2.00
CA VAL A 133 5.69 -12.23 -2.53
C VAL A 133 4.50 -11.62 -1.81
N GLY A 134 4.67 -10.40 -1.29
CA GLY A 134 3.57 -9.70 -0.62
C GLY A 134 2.83 -8.71 -1.52
N PHE A 135 1.64 -8.31 -1.07
CA PHE A 135 0.79 -7.31 -1.70
C PHE A 135 0.49 -6.20 -0.69
N TYR A 136 0.75 -4.94 -1.02
CA TYR A 136 0.77 -3.85 -0.03
C TYR A 136 0.05 -2.61 -0.56
N GLY A 137 -0.64 -1.90 0.31
CA GLY A 137 -1.18 -0.58 0.00
C GLY A 137 -0.12 0.49 0.25
N LEU A 138 -0.29 1.67 -0.32
CA LEU A 138 0.58 2.82 -0.09
C LEU A 138 -0.20 4.04 0.40
N ASP A 139 -1.52 4.07 0.19
CA ASP A 139 -2.35 5.26 0.39
C ASP A 139 -2.74 5.49 1.85
N LEU A 140 -3.22 6.71 2.14
CA LEU A 140 -3.45 7.22 3.51
C LEU A 140 -4.92 7.49 3.86
N TYR A 141 -5.85 7.20 2.96
CA TYR A 141 -7.26 7.53 3.18
C TYR A 141 -7.94 6.70 4.28
N SER A 142 -7.41 5.52 4.59
CA SER A 142 -7.88 4.56 5.58
C SER A 142 -7.67 4.97 7.05
N LEU A 143 -7.90 6.24 7.42
CA LEU A 143 -7.73 6.74 8.79
C LEU A 143 -8.45 5.88 9.84
N TYR A 144 -9.76 5.74 9.74
CA TYR A 144 -10.58 5.03 10.74
C TYR A 144 -10.28 3.53 10.79
N THR A 145 -10.21 2.87 9.65
CA THR A 145 -9.84 1.45 9.58
C THR A 145 -8.43 1.22 10.14
N SER A 146 -7.50 2.16 9.94
CA SER A 146 -6.16 2.08 10.53
C SER A 146 -6.20 2.22 12.05
N ILE A 147 -7.05 3.12 12.60
CA ILE A 147 -7.28 3.25 14.05
C ILE A 147 -7.74 1.90 14.62
N GLU A 148 -8.73 1.25 13.98
CA GLU A 148 -9.22 -0.06 14.38
C GLU A 148 -8.12 -1.13 14.34
N LYS A 149 -7.28 -1.15 13.29
CA LYS A 149 -6.17 -2.11 13.20
C LYS A 149 -5.12 -1.89 14.30
N VAL A 150 -4.80 -0.64 14.64
CA VAL A 150 -3.87 -0.34 15.75
C VAL A 150 -4.46 -0.80 17.08
N ILE A 151 -5.71 -0.45 17.38
CA ILE A 151 -6.37 -0.84 18.63
C ILE A 151 -6.49 -2.36 18.73
N GLY A 152 -6.96 -3.02 17.67
CA GLY A 152 -7.15 -4.47 17.64
C GLY A 152 -5.85 -5.26 17.74
N TYR A 153 -4.73 -4.72 17.24
CA TYR A 153 -3.40 -5.29 17.50
C TYR A 153 -3.02 -5.14 18.98
N LEU A 154 -3.16 -3.92 19.54
CA LEU A 154 -2.81 -3.65 20.93
C LEU A 154 -3.66 -4.45 21.92
N ASP A 155 -4.94 -4.69 21.64
CA ASP A 155 -5.79 -5.52 22.50
C ASP A 155 -5.22 -6.94 22.69
N LYS A 156 -4.49 -7.46 21.69
CA LYS A 156 -3.87 -8.79 21.75
C LYS A 156 -2.54 -8.77 22.49
N VAL A 157 -1.74 -7.70 22.37
CA VAL A 157 -0.35 -7.68 22.86
C VAL A 157 -0.10 -6.84 24.11
N ASP A 158 -0.86 -5.77 24.30
CA ASP A 158 -0.75 -4.79 25.40
C ASP A 158 -2.11 -4.08 25.60
N PRO A 159 -3.05 -4.73 26.32
CA PRO A 159 -4.39 -4.18 26.55
C PRO A 159 -4.40 -2.80 27.22
N GLU A 160 -3.39 -2.48 28.04
CA GLU A 160 -3.26 -1.16 28.66
C GLU A 160 -2.84 -0.10 27.63
N ALA A 161 -1.95 -0.44 26.68
CA ALA A 161 -1.69 0.42 25.53
C ALA A 161 -2.93 0.60 24.65
N ALA A 162 -3.75 -0.44 24.49
CA ALA A 162 -4.99 -0.35 23.73
C ALA A 162 -5.99 0.63 24.36
N LYS A 163 -6.12 0.65 25.70
CA LYS A 163 -6.93 1.65 26.42
C LYS A 163 -6.43 3.08 26.17
N ARG A 164 -5.11 3.30 26.22
CA ARG A 164 -4.52 4.61 25.92
C ARG A 164 -4.73 5.03 24.46
N ALA A 165 -4.63 4.08 23.53
CA ALA A 165 -4.87 4.32 22.11
C ALA A 165 -6.32 4.76 21.85
N ARG A 166 -7.30 4.07 22.44
CA ARG A 166 -8.73 4.47 22.38
C ARG A 166 -8.93 5.90 22.89
N TYR A 167 -8.39 6.21 24.07
CA TYR A 167 -8.49 7.56 24.64
C TYR A 167 -7.90 8.63 23.72
N ARG A 168 -6.73 8.38 23.12
CA ARG A 168 -6.08 9.32 22.19
C ARG A 168 -6.86 9.48 20.89
N TYR A 169 -7.36 8.39 20.32
CA TYR A 169 -8.12 8.43 19.06
C TYR A 169 -9.57 8.91 19.21
N ALA A 170 -10.09 9.00 20.44
CA ALA A 170 -11.44 9.49 20.72
C ALA A 170 -11.72 10.92 20.21
N CYS A 171 -10.68 11.73 19.96
CA CYS A 171 -10.83 13.06 19.36
C CYS A 171 -11.51 13.01 17.97
N PHE A 172 -11.39 11.89 17.24
CA PHE A 172 -12.05 11.70 15.95
C PHE A 172 -13.52 11.27 16.07
N GLU A 173 -13.98 10.76 17.22
CA GLU A 173 -15.33 10.17 17.38
C GLU A 173 -16.46 11.15 17.04
N HIS A 174 -16.23 12.44 17.26
CA HIS A 174 -17.20 13.51 16.94
C HIS A 174 -17.58 13.58 15.46
N TYR A 175 -16.76 12.99 14.58
CA TYR A 175 -16.90 13.06 13.13
C TYR A 175 -17.36 11.74 12.48
N GLY A 176 -17.63 10.69 13.28
CA GLY A 176 -17.96 9.37 12.75
C GLY A 176 -16.86 8.86 11.83
N GLU A 177 -17.22 8.35 10.65
CA GLU A 177 -16.26 7.97 9.60
C GLU A 177 -15.97 9.09 8.58
N ASP A 178 -16.43 10.32 8.82
CA ASP A 178 -16.27 11.44 7.90
C ASP A 178 -14.96 12.19 8.15
N THR A 179 -13.91 11.81 7.41
CA THR A 179 -12.60 12.45 7.47
C THR A 179 -12.61 13.89 6.95
N GLN A 180 -13.53 14.24 6.04
CA GLN A 180 -13.62 15.59 5.48
C GLN A 180 -14.26 16.55 6.48
N ALA A 181 -15.25 16.09 7.24
CA ALA A 181 -15.83 16.85 8.35
C ALA A 181 -14.78 17.19 9.41
N TYR A 182 -13.93 16.24 9.80
CA TYR A 182 -12.77 16.51 10.66
C TYR A 182 -11.85 17.57 10.04
N GLY A 183 -11.43 17.37 8.79
CA GLY A 183 -10.52 18.29 8.11
C GLY A 183 -11.06 19.72 8.06
N TYR A 184 -12.35 19.88 7.73
CA TYR A 184 -13.01 21.18 7.69
C TYR A 184 -13.01 21.86 9.06
N SER A 185 -13.45 21.17 10.11
CA SER A 185 -13.50 21.72 11.46
C SER A 185 -12.12 22.08 12.00
N ALA A 186 -11.12 21.22 11.76
CA ALA A 186 -9.74 21.45 12.18
C ALA A 186 -9.11 22.66 11.45
N THR A 187 -9.34 22.80 10.14
CA THR A 187 -8.79 23.93 9.37
C THR A 187 -9.38 25.28 9.79
N PHE A 188 -10.69 25.33 10.06
CA PHE A 188 -11.38 26.59 10.42
C PHE A 188 -11.39 26.87 11.92
N GLY A 189 -10.66 26.08 12.73
CA GLY A 189 -10.54 26.28 14.17
C GLY A 189 -11.83 26.06 14.95
N LEU A 190 -12.75 25.24 14.41
CA LEU A 190 -14.02 24.91 15.06
C LEU A 190 -13.83 23.89 16.19
N THR A 191 -12.74 23.11 16.15
CA THR A 191 -12.32 22.19 17.22
C THR A 191 -10.80 22.16 17.36
N GLU A 192 -10.30 21.66 18.49
CA GLU A 192 -8.89 21.28 18.62
C GLU A 192 -8.54 20.17 17.62
N THR A 193 -7.27 20.13 17.21
CA THR A 193 -6.75 19.11 16.29
C THR A 193 -6.38 17.85 17.05
N CYS A 194 -6.43 16.71 16.38
CA CYS A 194 -5.97 15.43 16.92
C CYS A 194 -4.44 15.22 16.82
N GLU A 195 -3.69 16.23 16.38
CA GLU A 195 -2.28 16.12 16.02
C GLU A 195 -1.42 15.60 17.18
N LYS A 196 -1.63 16.14 18.38
CA LYS A 196 -0.85 15.77 19.56
C LYS A 196 -1.09 14.32 19.95
N GLU A 197 -2.33 13.87 19.84
CA GLU A 197 -2.82 12.55 20.22
C GLU A 197 -2.28 11.48 19.27
N VAL A 198 -2.37 11.71 17.95
CA VAL A 198 -1.86 10.77 16.94
C VAL A 198 -0.34 10.67 16.95
N ILE A 199 0.37 11.80 17.15
CA ILE A 199 1.83 11.81 17.29
C ILE A 199 2.25 11.08 18.57
N SER A 200 1.59 11.37 19.69
CA SER A 200 1.86 10.69 20.97
C SER A 200 1.64 9.19 20.87
N GLN A 201 0.61 8.76 20.14
CA GLN A 201 0.33 7.34 19.92
C GLN A 201 1.41 6.68 19.05
N LEU A 202 1.84 7.32 17.96
CA LEU A 202 2.94 6.81 17.12
C LEU A 202 4.26 6.69 17.90
N ILE A 203 4.59 7.70 18.72
CA ILE A 203 5.80 7.68 19.55
C ILE A 203 5.74 6.53 20.58
N ASP A 204 4.61 6.36 21.26
CA ASP A 204 4.42 5.27 22.24
C ASP A 204 4.55 3.90 21.57
N PHE A 205 3.95 3.72 20.39
CA PHE A 205 4.05 2.48 19.62
C PHE A 205 5.50 2.17 19.23
N ARG A 206 6.24 3.16 18.71
CA ARG A 206 7.65 3.01 18.29
C ARG A 206 8.58 2.70 19.46
N ARG A 207 8.36 3.31 20.62
CA ARG A 207 9.16 3.03 21.84
C ARG A 207 9.04 1.57 22.26
N LYS A 208 7.88 0.95 22.01
CA LYS A 208 7.59 -0.44 22.35
C LYS A 208 7.74 -1.40 21.17
N ALA A 209 8.15 -0.94 19.99
CA ALA A 209 8.19 -1.76 18.77
C ALA A 209 9.08 -3.00 18.92
N ALA A 210 10.25 -2.87 19.56
CA ALA A 210 11.14 -4.01 19.82
C ALA A 210 10.52 -5.02 20.81
N GLU A 211 9.83 -4.54 21.84
CA GLU A 211 9.10 -5.37 22.79
C GLU A 211 7.96 -6.12 22.09
N TYR A 212 7.17 -5.43 21.28
CA TYR A 212 6.08 -6.03 20.51
C TYR A 212 6.58 -7.06 19.51
N ALA A 213 7.63 -6.76 18.75
CA ALA A 213 8.25 -7.70 17.82
C ALA A 213 8.83 -8.94 18.52
N SER A 214 9.27 -8.82 19.77
CA SER A 214 9.74 -9.98 20.56
C SER A 214 8.60 -10.87 21.08
N ARG A 215 7.38 -10.33 21.18
CA ARG A 215 6.17 -11.06 21.59
C ARG A 215 5.52 -11.82 20.42
N ASP A 216 6.06 -11.70 19.20
CA ASP A 216 5.64 -12.41 17.97
C ASP A 216 5.68 -13.95 18.10
N GLY A 217 6.19 -14.53 19.20
CA GLY A 217 6.05 -15.97 19.46
C GLY A 217 4.60 -16.47 19.52
N HIS A 218 3.61 -15.57 19.71
CA HIS A 218 2.17 -15.89 19.72
C HIS A 218 1.37 -15.23 18.57
N ILE A 219 2.02 -14.43 17.71
CA ILE A 219 1.37 -13.62 16.67
C ILE A 219 2.12 -13.79 15.34
N PRO A 220 1.43 -13.90 14.19
CA PRO A 220 2.10 -14.06 12.90
C PRO A 220 3.22 -13.02 12.66
N PRO A 221 4.40 -13.44 12.19
CA PRO A 221 5.53 -12.53 11.99
C PRO A 221 5.18 -11.35 11.07
N GLY A 222 5.44 -10.13 11.54
CA GLY A 222 5.22 -8.89 10.79
C GLY A 222 3.96 -8.13 11.16
N GLU A 223 3.05 -8.68 11.98
CA GLU A 223 1.85 -7.96 12.47
C GLU A 223 2.21 -6.67 13.20
N ALA A 224 3.29 -6.68 14.00
CA ALA A 224 3.82 -5.48 14.65
C ALA A 224 4.18 -4.37 13.63
N PHE A 225 4.78 -4.75 12.50
CA PHE A 225 5.13 -3.81 11.43
C PHE A 225 3.88 -3.22 10.77
N PHE A 226 2.88 -4.06 10.46
CA PHE A 226 1.62 -3.58 9.89
C PHE A 226 0.89 -2.63 10.84
N ALA A 227 0.85 -2.94 12.14
CA ALA A 227 0.25 -2.07 13.14
C ALA A 227 1.03 -0.75 13.32
N GLU A 228 2.36 -0.77 13.33
CA GLU A 228 3.17 0.46 13.36
C GLU A 228 2.92 1.32 12.12
N GLN A 229 2.83 0.71 10.94
CA GLN A 229 2.57 1.43 9.71
C GLN A 229 1.16 2.03 9.67
N ASN A 230 0.15 1.37 10.25
CA ASN A 230 -1.17 1.98 10.49
C ASN A 230 -1.07 3.18 11.45
N ALA A 231 -0.29 3.09 12.53
CA ALA A 231 -0.08 4.23 13.45
C ALA A 231 0.58 5.43 12.76
N ARG A 232 1.53 5.18 11.86
CA ARG A 232 2.15 6.22 11.02
C ARG A 232 1.17 6.79 10.00
N LEU A 233 0.35 5.94 9.36
CA LEU A 233 -0.70 6.37 8.45
C LEU A 233 -1.67 7.32 9.14
N ILE A 234 -2.14 7.00 10.34
CA ILE A 234 -3.07 7.85 11.11
C ILE A 234 -2.48 9.25 11.34
N ALA A 235 -1.20 9.34 11.73
CA ALA A 235 -0.53 10.63 11.92
C ALA A 235 -0.40 11.44 10.61
N ASN A 236 -0.07 10.78 9.50
CA ASN A 236 0.03 11.42 8.19
C ASN A 236 -1.34 11.82 7.64
N ALA A 237 -2.37 11.00 7.87
CA ALA A 237 -3.74 11.25 7.47
C ALA A 237 -4.36 12.43 8.23
N GLU A 238 -4.14 12.52 9.55
CA GLU A 238 -4.53 13.70 10.34
C GLU A 238 -3.99 14.99 9.69
N ARG A 239 -2.67 15.01 9.44
CA ARG A 239 -2.00 16.16 8.82
C ARG A 239 -2.56 16.46 7.42
N TYR A 240 -2.81 15.44 6.63
CA TYR A 240 -3.39 15.56 5.29
C TYR A 240 -4.78 16.21 5.33
N TYR A 241 -5.72 15.66 6.13
CA TYR A 241 -7.09 16.15 6.19
C TYR A 241 -7.17 17.56 6.77
N ARG A 242 -6.37 17.87 7.79
CA ARG A 242 -6.26 19.23 8.35
C ARG A 242 -5.68 20.25 7.37
N SER A 243 -4.82 19.82 6.44
CA SER A 243 -4.24 20.71 5.41
C SER A 243 -5.10 20.83 4.16
N MET A 244 -6.11 19.95 3.99
CA MET A 244 -6.92 19.85 2.77
C MET A 244 -7.66 21.15 2.44
N PHE A 245 -8.11 21.88 3.47
CA PHE A 245 -8.89 23.11 3.29
C PHE A 245 -8.06 24.40 3.42
N SER A 246 -6.77 24.32 3.79
CA SER A 246 -5.88 25.48 3.97
C SER A 246 -4.97 25.79 2.76
N GLY A 247 -4.89 24.90 1.76
CA GLY A 247 -4.16 25.16 0.51
C GLY A 247 -3.94 23.90 -0.37
N ARG A 248 -4.38 23.95 -1.64
CA ARG A 248 -4.45 22.77 -2.55
C ARG A 248 -3.11 22.11 -2.90
N VAL A 249 -2.02 22.87 -3.01
CA VAL A 249 -0.71 22.33 -3.42
C VAL A 249 -0.02 21.58 -2.27
N SER A 250 -0.28 21.99 -1.02
CA SER A 250 0.35 21.37 0.15
C SER A 250 -0.19 19.97 0.44
N SER A 251 -1.49 19.72 0.26
CA SER A 251 -2.10 18.42 0.58
C SER A 251 -1.74 17.33 -0.43
N TRP A 252 -1.61 17.66 -1.71
CA TRP A 252 -1.18 16.70 -2.74
C TRP A 252 0.22 16.17 -2.46
N ASN A 253 1.17 17.07 -2.18
CA ASN A 253 2.54 16.69 -1.83
C ASN A 253 2.62 15.86 -0.55
N LEU A 254 1.71 16.06 0.41
CA LEU A 254 1.64 15.24 1.63
C LEU A 254 1.24 13.79 1.33
N ARG A 255 0.33 13.57 0.36
CA ARG A 255 -0.08 12.22 -0.05
C ARG A 255 1.06 11.48 -0.74
N ASP A 256 1.70 12.11 -1.72
CA ASP A 256 2.82 11.50 -2.45
C ASP A 256 4.03 11.26 -1.53
N GLN A 257 4.30 12.19 -0.60
CA GLN A 257 5.31 12.00 0.42
C GLN A 257 4.98 10.81 1.33
N HIS A 258 3.73 10.66 1.77
CA HIS A 258 3.31 9.50 2.55
C HIS A 258 3.57 8.20 1.79
N MET A 259 3.10 8.09 0.53
CA MET A 259 3.23 6.86 -0.29
C MET A 259 4.71 6.50 -0.49
N THR A 260 5.56 7.49 -0.79
CA THR A 260 7.00 7.32 -0.96
C THR A 260 7.68 6.83 0.32
N GLU A 261 7.40 7.47 1.45
CA GLU A 261 7.98 7.07 2.74
C GLU A 261 7.47 5.68 3.17
N THR A 262 6.22 5.33 2.85
CA THR A 262 5.64 3.99 3.08
C THR A 262 6.33 2.94 2.23
N LEU A 263 6.58 3.23 0.94
CA LEU A 263 7.33 2.35 0.04
C LEU A 263 8.75 2.07 0.56
N PHE A 264 9.48 3.09 1.02
CA PHE A 264 10.83 2.89 1.57
C PHE A 264 10.82 2.14 2.90
N THR A 265 9.86 2.43 3.77
CA THR A 265 9.66 1.72 5.03
C THR A 265 9.36 0.24 4.79
N LEU A 266 8.52 -0.07 3.79
CA LEU A 266 8.22 -1.42 3.33
C LEU A 266 9.47 -2.10 2.76
N ALA A 267 10.22 -1.43 1.89
CA ALA A 267 11.44 -2.00 1.30
C ALA A 267 12.48 -2.37 2.37
N ASP A 268 12.67 -1.53 3.39
CA ASP A 268 13.57 -1.85 4.50
C ASP A 268 13.06 -3.02 5.34
N HIS A 269 11.75 -3.09 5.60
CA HIS A 269 11.13 -4.24 6.29
C HIS A 269 11.35 -5.55 5.52
N LEU A 270 11.08 -5.56 4.21
CA LEU A 270 11.25 -6.72 3.35
C LEU A 270 12.72 -7.17 3.31
N ARG A 271 13.66 -6.21 3.22
CA ARG A 271 15.09 -6.50 3.23
C ARG A 271 15.54 -7.17 4.52
N ARG A 272 15.05 -6.67 5.66
CA ARG A 272 15.34 -7.27 6.98
C ARG A 272 14.72 -8.64 7.14
N ARG A 273 13.46 -8.82 6.73
CA ARG A 273 12.72 -10.09 6.87
C ARG A 273 13.33 -11.20 6.02
N ALA A 274 13.58 -10.95 4.74
CA ALA A 274 14.01 -11.96 3.78
C ALA A 274 15.54 -12.07 3.66
N ARG A 275 16.30 -11.22 4.35
CA ARG A 275 17.77 -11.12 4.28
C ARG A 275 18.31 -11.06 2.83
N ARG A 276 17.53 -10.44 1.95
CA ARG A 276 17.83 -10.22 0.53
C ARG A 276 17.31 -8.85 0.12
N ASP A 277 17.74 -8.35 -1.03
CA ASP A 277 17.26 -7.06 -1.51
C ASP A 277 15.74 -7.06 -1.72
N ALA A 278 15.11 -5.94 -1.34
CA ALA A 278 13.72 -5.68 -1.68
C ALA A 278 13.64 -5.27 -3.16
N LYS A 279 12.74 -5.91 -3.89
CA LYS A 279 12.43 -5.59 -5.29
C LYS A 279 10.92 -5.44 -5.41
N VAL A 280 10.46 -4.20 -5.57
CA VAL A 280 9.04 -3.82 -5.44
C VAL A 280 8.50 -3.33 -6.78
N VAL A 281 7.41 -3.91 -7.23
CA VAL A 281 6.61 -3.37 -8.33
C VAL A 281 5.57 -2.42 -7.74
N VAL A 282 5.48 -1.21 -8.27
CA VAL A 282 4.58 -0.16 -7.76
C VAL A 282 3.51 0.12 -8.80
N TRP A 283 2.23 -0.05 -8.46
CA TRP A 283 1.09 0.26 -9.32
C TRP A 283 0.37 1.49 -8.79
N GLU A 284 0.50 2.61 -9.48
CA GLU A 284 -0.21 3.85 -9.14
C GLU A 284 -0.66 4.57 -10.41
N HIS A 285 -1.48 5.59 -10.29
CA HIS A 285 -1.80 6.46 -11.40
C HIS A 285 -0.56 7.22 -11.91
N ASN A 286 -0.51 7.54 -13.21
CA ASN A 286 0.60 8.29 -13.82
C ASN A 286 0.92 9.62 -13.11
N SER A 287 -0.07 10.22 -12.43
CA SER A 287 0.10 11.44 -11.64
C SER A 287 1.04 11.29 -10.44
N HIS A 288 1.22 10.08 -9.92
CA HIS A 288 2.06 9.80 -8.75
C HIS A 288 3.48 9.33 -9.13
N LEU A 289 3.64 8.83 -10.35
CA LEU A 289 4.89 8.21 -10.81
C LEU A 289 5.70 9.08 -11.79
N GLY A 290 5.12 10.19 -12.25
CA GLY A 290 5.76 11.08 -13.22
C GLY A 290 6.99 11.78 -12.64
N ASP A 291 8.08 11.83 -13.42
CA ASP A 291 9.19 12.73 -13.11
C ASP A 291 8.80 14.15 -13.53
N ALA A 292 8.45 15.00 -12.55
CA ALA A 292 8.06 16.38 -12.80
C ALA A 292 9.20 17.27 -13.38
N ARG A 293 10.42 16.73 -13.55
CA ARG A 293 11.54 17.40 -14.23
C ARG A 293 11.59 17.12 -15.74
N ALA A 294 10.85 16.11 -16.21
CA ALA A 294 10.87 15.64 -17.59
C ALA A 294 10.02 16.52 -18.53
#